data_AF-A0A847LZ81-F1
#
_entry.id   AF-A0A847LZ81-F1
#
_cell.length_a   1.000
_cell.length_b   1.000
_cell.length_c   1.000
_cell.angle_alpha   90.00
_cell.angle_beta   90.00
_cell.angle_gamma   90.00
#
_symmetry.space_group_name_H-M   'P 1'
#
loop_
_entity.id
_entity.type
_entity.pdbx_description
1 polymer ?
#
loop_
_entity_poly.entity_id
_entity_poly.type
_entity_poly.pdbx_seq_one_letter_code
_entity_poly.pdbx_strand_id
1 'polypeptide(L)'
;MAESEKKIQFLKDLIHVAKSELQADLIIKNARIVNVLNECIEDGDIAIYKDRIAGIGRYDNAKSIINAQKSFVTPSLIDSHMHIESTMLIPYELSKALIPEGTTVIIADPHEIANVCGINGIKFLIKNSENLTLDFYFMASSCVPATDFETSGGILDARVLKKLVKERKILGLAEVMNYPDVISGNPQILSKLSLFENKKIDGHCPDLSGKDLNAYISSGIEADHECSNIKEAYEKLSKGMYIMIREGSVTKDLLNLVDLITEKTKHRILLCTDDKHPDDIISHGHINNSINLLINRGISLPVAIRLATLNPAIFFNLKNKGAVAPGFSADLLIFNDITNIKCVIKGCKIVYKNEKNEDSIDILDENINSDNNISKKKYNINKCKSKENILQNDKFEKKVLNTIHLARFNIKDFQVRAYSDKIRVIGCKDKSVLTENLIIEPLIENNYLKSDIKNDIIKISVFERHHKTGIHSNGFIHGIGLKNGAIATSISHDSHNIIIIGENDEDMLVALRQIEIIGGGIVLAKNGKALDYIKLPYAGLMSDKPIAYVARKMEELLKIAKDEIKVRLDDPFMTLSFMSLAVIPELKIVDRGLVDVNEFKLVDLFVY
;
A
#
# COMPACT_ATOMS: atom_id res chain seq x y z
N MET A 1 32.43 11.95 -21.86
CA MET A 1 32.30 12.41 -23.27
C MET A 1 31.21 11.64 -24.02
N ALA A 2 31.30 10.32 -24.18
CA ALA A 2 30.31 9.52 -24.93
C ALA A 2 28.84 9.65 -24.45
N GLU A 3 28.60 9.78 -23.14
CA GLU A 3 27.24 9.97 -22.61
C GLU A 3 26.66 11.36 -22.91
N SER A 4 27.52 12.38 -22.91
CA SER A 4 27.17 13.75 -23.29
C SER A 4 26.82 13.83 -24.78
N GLU A 5 27.59 13.15 -25.63
CA GLU A 5 27.34 13.09 -27.08
C GLU A 5 26.02 12.38 -27.40
N LYS A 6 25.74 11.24 -26.75
CA LYS A 6 24.45 10.54 -26.88
C LYS A 6 23.27 11.43 -26.48
N LYS A 7 23.41 12.19 -25.40
CA LYS A 7 22.37 13.12 -24.94
C LYS A 7 22.16 14.27 -25.92
N ILE A 8 23.24 14.85 -26.47
CA ILE A 8 23.18 15.89 -27.49
C ILE A 8 22.48 15.35 -28.75
N GLN A 9 22.85 14.16 -29.20
CA GLN A 9 22.22 13.55 -30.38
C GLN A 9 20.73 13.28 -30.15
N PHE A 10 20.37 12.74 -28.98
CA PHE A 10 18.97 12.56 -28.61
C PHE A 10 18.18 13.87 -28.69
N LEU A 11 18.73 14.98 -28.17
CA LEU A 11 18.06 16.28 -28.21
C LEU A 11 17.92 16.81 -29.64
N LYS A 12 18.96 16.66 -30.48
CA LYS A 12 18.88 17.03 -31.90
C LYS A 12 17.74 16.27 -32.60
N ASP A 13 17.71 14.95 -32.44
CA ASP A 13 16.69 14.11 -33.07
C ASP A 13 15.29 14.49 -32.57
N LEU A 14 15.12 14.67 -31.25
CA LEU A 14 13.84 15.08 -30.66
C LEU A 14 13.36 16.44 -31.21
N ILE A 15 14.26 17.42 -31.36
CA ILE A 15 13.95 18.74 -31.94
C ILE A 15 13.49 18.59 -33.39
N HIS A 16 14.20 17.79 -34.19
CA HIS A 16 13.84 17.58 -35.59
C HIS A 16 12.52 16.80 -35.75
N VAL A 17 12.23 15.83 -34.87
CA VAL A 17 10.91 15.18 -34.82
C VAL A 17 9.81 16.18 -34.44
N ALA A 18 10.04 17.03 -33.43
CA ALA A 18 9.08 18.06 -33.01
C ALA A 18 8.77 19.07 -34.13
N LYS A 19 9.73 19.32 -35.03
CA LYS A 19 9.55 20.17 -36.22
C LYS A 19 9.00 19.43 -37.44
N SER A 20 8.68 18.13 -37.31
CA SER A 20 8.28 17.25 -38.43
C SER A 20 9.33 17.10 -39.54
N GLU A 21 10.61 17.35 -39.23
CA GLU A 21 11.75 17.18 -40.13
C GLU A 21 12.30 15.74 -40.11
N LEU A 22 12.10 15.04 -39.00
CA LEU A 22 12.36 13.60 -38.86
C LEU A 22 11.08 12.85 -38.49
N GLN A 23 11.05 11.56 -38.81
CA GLN A 23 9.94 10.66 -38.48
C GLN A 23 9.85 10.41 -36.97
N ALA A 24 8.66 10.52 -36.39
CA ALA A 24 8.39 10.14 -35.00
C ALA A 24 8.38 8.61 -34.83
N ASP A 25 8.65 8.11 -33.62
CA ASP A 25 8.55 6.67 -33.36
C ASP A 25 7.07 6.23 -33.25
N LEU A 26 6.24 7.07 -32.64
CA LEU A 26 4.81 6.86 -32.49
C LEU A 26 4.06 8.19 -32.62
N ILE A 27 2.92 8.18 -33.32
CA ILE A 27 1.92 9.26 -33.26
C ILE A 27 0.61 8.70 -32.73
N ILE A 28 0.02 9.38 -31.75
CA ILE A 28 -1.36 9.17 -31.30
C ILE A 28 -2.24 10.22 -31.98
N LYS A 29 -3.11 9.81 -32.91
CA LYS A 29 -3.99 10.69 -33.67
C LYS A 29 -5.36 10.90 -33.04
N ASN A 30 -5.99 12.03 -33.34
CA ASN A 30 -7.38 12.34 -32.97
C ASN A 30 -7.65 12.19 -31.46
N ALA A 31 -6.75 12.71 -30.62
CA ALA A 31 -6.87 12.65 -29.16
C ALA A 31 -7.62 13.87 -28.61
N ARG A 32 -8.41 13.66 -27.53
CA ARG A 32 -8.81 14.73 -26.60
C ARG A 32 -7.77 14.81 -25.49
N ILE A 33 -6.80 15.70 -25.64
CA ILE A 33 -5.63 15.79 -24.77
C ILE A 33 -6.03 16.55 -23.51
N VAL A 34 -5.87 15.91 -22.35
CA VAL A 34 -6.13 16.52 -21.04
C VAL A 34 -4.88 17.23 -20.57
N ASN A 35 -4.86 18.55 -20.75
CA ASN A 35 -3.71 19.38 -20.41
C ASN A 35 -3.81 19.84 -18.95
N VAL A 36 -3.11 19.15 -18.06
CA VAL A 36 -3.09 19.43 -16.61
C VAL A 36 -2.33 20.70 -16.22
N LEU A 37 -1.57 21.30 -17.16
CA LEU A 37 -0.78 22.51 -16.90
C LEU A 37 -1.64 23.77 -16.98
N ASN A 38 -2.60 23.81 -17.90
CA ASN A 38 -3.56 24.90 -18.07
C ASN A 38 -5.02 24.48 -17.79
N GLU A 39 -5.21 23.21 -17.41
CA GLU A 39 -6.50 22.61 -17.03
C GLU A 39 -7.57 22.66 -18.12
N CYS A 40 -7.13 22.60 -19.38
CA CYS A 40 -7.99 22.57 -20.56
C CYS A 40 -7.99 21.19 -21.23
N ILE A 41 -8.96 20.96 -22.10
CA ILE A 41 -9.00 19.79 -22.99
C ILE A 41 -8.90 20.29 -24.43
N GLU A 42 -7.90 19.81 -25.18
CA GLU A 42 -7.63 20.22 -26.55
C GLU A 42 -7.62 19.04 -27.52
N ASP A 43 -8.15 19.21 -28.73
CA ASP A 43 -8.10 18.19 -29.77
C ASP A 43 -6.76 18.27 -30.52
N GLY A 44 -6.11 17.12 -30.75
CA GLY A 44 -4.88 17.09 -31.55
C GLY A 44 -4.23 15.71 -31.61
N ASP A 45 -3.08 15.66 -32.27
CA ASP A 45 -2.21 14.50 -32.30
C ASP A 45 -1.04 14.70 -31.32
N ILE A 46 -0.46 13.59 -30.84
CA ILE A 46 0.71 13.58 -29.98
C ILE A 46 1.82 12.81 -30.69
N ALA A 47 2.93 13.49 -31.00
CA ALA A 47 4.12 12.87 -31.56
C ALA A 47 5.09 12.47 -30.45
N ILE A 48 5.62 11.24 -30.53
CA ILE A 48 6.50 10.64 -29.53
C ILE A 48 7.79 10.17 -30.21
N TYR A 49 8.92 10.49 -29.58
CA TYR A 49 10.24 10.01 -29.97
C TYR A 49 10.92 9.35 -28.76
N LYS A 50 11.24 8.07 -28.90
CA LYS A 50 11.69 7.17 -27.83
C LYS A 50 10.78 7.24 -26.60
N ASP A 51 11.24 7.91 -25.54
CA ASP A 51 10.57 8.02 -24.25
C ASP A 51 10.03 9.44 -23.97
N ARG A 52 10.03 10.32 -24.98
CA ARG A 52 9.61 11.72 -24.85
C ARG A 52 8.51 12.09 -25.83
N ILE A 53 7.59 12.92 -25.35
CA ILE A 53 6.64 13.65 -26.20
C ILE A 53 7.44 14.70 -26.95
N ALA A 54 7.47 14.60 -28.28
CA ALA A 54 8.12 15.56 -29.15
C ALA A 54 7.26 16.80 -29.35
N GLY A 55 5.94 16.62 -29.51
CA GLY A 55 5.03 17.72 -29.77
C GLY A 55 3.56 17.34 -29.72
N ILE A 56 2.72 18.38 -29.63
CA ILE A 56 1.26 18.32 -29.71
C ILE A 56 0.83 19.20 -30.89
N GLY A 57 -0.11 18.72 -31.71
CA GLY A 57 -0.53 19.41 -32.92
C GLY A 57 -0.92 18.44 -34.01
N ARG A 58 -0.75 18.81 -35.28
CA ARG A 58 -0.97 17.89 -36.41
C ARG A 58 0.33 17.21 -36.79
N TYR A 59 0.36 15.88 -36.78
CA TYR A 59 1.54 15.10 -37.15
C TYR A 59 1.13 13.89 -38.00
N ASP A 60 1.86 13.65 -39.11
CA ASP A 60 1.53 12.58 -40.06
C ASP A 60 2.68 11.59 -40.32
N ASN A 61 3.92 11.93 -39.95
CA ASN A 61 5.10 11.13 -40.25
C ASN A 61 5.61 10.37 -39.03
N ALA A 62 5.22 9.09 -38.88
CA ALA A 62 5.70 8.21 -37.83
C ALA A 62 5.98 6.78 -38.30
N LYS A 63 6.73 6.02 -37.51
CA LYS A 63 6.93 4.58 -37.70
C LYS A 63 5.70 3.76 -37.33
N SER A 64 4.93 4.25 -36.36
CA SER A 64 3.68 3.64 -35.90
C SER A 64 2.65 4.72 -35.61
N ILE A 65 1.37 4.41 -35.87
CA ILE A 65 0.26 5.32 -35.64
C ILE A 65 -0.84 4.59 -34.85
N ILE A 66 -1.31 5.25 -33.79
CA ILE A 66 -2.43 4.85 -32.95
C ILE A 66 -3.54 5.87 -33.17
N ASN A 67 -4.76 5.45 -33.49
CA ASN A 67 -5.90 6.38 -33.58
C ASN A 67 -6.70 6.38 -32.28
N ALA A 68 -6.64 7.45 -31.48
CA ALA A 68 -7.36 7.55 -30.22
C ALA A 68 -8.88 7.65 -30.39
N GLN A 69 -9.41 7.86 -31.61
CA GLN A 69 -10.85 7.93 -31.89
C GLN A 69 -11.60 8.93 -30.99
N LYS A 70 -11.01 10.11 -30.76
CA LYS A 70 -11.51 11.13 -29.82
C LYS A 70 -11.63 10.65 -28.37
N SER A 71 -10.91 9.60 -27.97
CA SER A 71 -10.76 9.23 -26.57
C SER A 71 -9.90 10.28 -25.83
N PHE A 72 -10.05 10.36 -24.52
CA PHE A 72 -9.18 11.19 -23.69
C PHE A 72 -7.76 10.62 -23.66
N VAL A 73 -6.77 11.51 -23.70
CA VAL A 73 -5.37 11.16 -23.48
C VAL A 73 -4.80 11.97 -22.33
N THR A 74 -4.36 11.29 -21.27
CA THR A 74 -3.82 11.89 -20.04
C THR A 74 -2.39 11.38 -19.79
N PRO A 75 -1.62 12.02 -18.90
CA PRO A 75 -0.49 11.35 -18.28
C PRO A 75 -1.00 10.13 -17.49
N SER A 76 -0.15 9.13 -17.32
CA SER A 76 -0.42 7.99 -16.43
C SER A 76 -0.42 8.36 -14.96
N LEU A 77 -1.21 7.62 -14.18
CA LEU A 77 -1.46 7.94 -12.77
C LEU A 77 -0.26 7.59 -11.89
N ILE A 78 -0.10 8.39 -10.83
CA ILE A 78 0.89 8.25 -9.79
C ILE A 78 0.16 8.09 -8.47
N ASP A 79 0.44 6.99 -7.77
CA ASP A 79 0.09 6.88 -6.36
C ASP A 79 1.15 7.55 -5.50
N SER A 80 0.73 8.55 -4.72
CA SER A 80 1.65 9.37 -3.92
C SER A 80 2.08 8.72 -2.60
N HIS A 81 1.35 7.72 -2.10
CA HIS A 81 1.67 7.02 -0.85
C HIS A 81 0.90 5.69 -0.79
N MET A 82 1.61 4.56 -0.66
CA MET A 82 0.97 3.26 -0.44
C MET A 82 1.91 2.24 0.22
N HIS A 83 1.33 1.13 0.66
CA HIS A 83 2.08 -0.05 1.15
C HIS A 83 1.89 -1.22 0.18
N ILE A 84 2.99 -1.72 -0.41
CA ILE A 84 2.93 -2.85 -1.36
C ILE A 84 2.40 -4.09 -0.64
N GLU A 85 2.80 -4.25 0.61
CA GLU A 85 2.51 -5.37 1.48
C GLU A 85 1.01 -5.55 1.74
N SER A 86 0.26 -4.45 1.89
CA SER A 86 -1.20 -4.45 2.10
C SER A 86 -1.98 -4.98 0.88
N THR A 87 -1.37 -4.94 -0.30
CA THR A 87 -1.90 -5.61 -1.50
C THR A 87 -1.71 -7.13 -1.46
N MET A 88 -0.94 -7.66 -0.51
CA MET A 88 -0.52 -9.06 -0.40
C MET A 88 0.22 -9.59 -1.64
N LEU A 89 0.73 -8.71 -2.51
CA LEU A 89 1.43 -9.07 -3.75
C LEU A 89 2.89 -8.62 -3.70
N ILE A 90 3.78 -9.42 -4.27
CA ILE A 90 5.12 -8.94 -4.60
C ILE A 90 5.07 -7.90 -5.75
N PRO A 91 6.08 -7.01 -5.89
CA PRO A 91 6.12 -5.97 -6.92
C PRO A 91 5.79 -6.46 -8.34
N TYR A 92 6.26 -7.64 -8.73
CA TYR A 92 5.97 -8.22 -10.03
C TYR A 92 4.47 -8.41 -10.30
N GLU A 93 3.75 -9.02 -9.37
CA GLU A 93 2.31 -9.25 -9.53
C GLU A 93 1.51 -7.97 -9.33
N LEU A 94 1.97 -7.06 -8.45
CA LEU A 94 1.36 -5.74 -8.30
C LEU A 94 1.47 -4.92 -9.59
N SER A 95 2.62 -4.96 -10.28
CA SER A 95 2.77 -4.30 -11.58
C SER A 95 1.76 -4.79 -12.62
N LYS A 96 1.38 -6.07 -12.60
CA LYS A 96 0.36 -6.59 -13.53
C LYS A 96 -1.05 -6.15 -13.14
N ALA A 97 -1.31 -5.99 -11.84
CA ALA A 97 -2.60 -5.59 -11.32
C ALA A 97 -2.89 -4.11 -11.60
N LEU A 98 -1.91 -3.22 -11.41
CA LEU A 98 -2.14 -1.77 -11.46
C LEU A 98 -2.05 -1.14 -12.85
N ILE A 99 -1.30 -1.75 -13.78
CA ILE A 99 -1.16 -1.22 -15.14
C ILE A 99 -2.51 -1.17 -15.87
N PRO A 100 -3.38 -2.20 -15.84
CA PRO A 100 -4.74 -2.11 -16.38
C PRO A 100 -5.60 -1.00 -15.80
N GLU A 101 -5.34 -0.60 -14.55
CA GLU A 101 -6.03 0.48 -13.83
C GLU A 101 -5.42 1.87 -14.12
N GLY A 102 -4.39 1.95 -14.97
CA GLY A 102 -3.77 3.19 -15.42
C GLY A 102 -2.73 3.79 -14.46
N THR A 103 -2.48 3.15 -13.31
CA THR A 103 -1.39 3.55 -12.40
C THR A 103 -0.07 2.97 -12.91
N THR A 104 0.89 3.83 -13.22
CA THR A 104 2.20 3.43 -13.77
C THR A 104 3.39 3.90 -12.93
N VAL A 105 3.12 4.62 -11.84
CA VAL A 105 4.10 5.00 -10.82
C VAL A 105 3.47 4.80 -9.44
N ILE A 106 4.21 4.22 -8.51
CA ILE A 106 3.86 4.23 -7.09
C ILE A 106 5.03 4.75 -6.25
N ILE A 107 4.70 5.47 -5.19
CA ILE A 107 5.62 5.85 -4.12
C ILE A 107 5.27 5.02 -2.89
N ALA A 108 6.09 4.02 -2.58
CA ALA A 108 5.79 3.04 -1.54
C ALA A 108 6.57 3.32 -0.23
N ASP A 109 5.90 3.20 0.91
CA ASP A 109 6.57 2.98 2.20
C ASP A 109 6.62 1.48 2.51
N PRO A 110 7.81 0.87 2.54
CA PRO A 110 7.99 -0.54 2.83
C PRO A 110 8.10 -0.83 4.34
N HIS A 111 7.36 -0.11 5.19
CA HIS A 111 7.51 -0.21 6.65
C HIS A 111 7.12 -1.60 7.17
N GLU A 112 6.17 -2.26 6.51
CA GLU A 112 5.67 -3.59 6.89
C GLU A 112 6.76 -4.65 6.72
N ILE A 113 7.33 -4.77 5.52
CA ILE A 113 8.43 -5.70 5.29
C ILE A 113 9.69 -5.29 6.07
N ALA A 114 9.86 -4.00 6.37
CA ALA A 114 10.97 -3.53 7.17
C ALA A 114 10.82 -3.93 8.64
N ASN A 115 9.62 -3.92 9.22
CA ASN A 115 9.35 -4.42 10.55
C ASN A 115 9.66 -5.92 10.67
N VAL A 116 9.47 -6.71 9.61
CA VAL A 116 9.83 -8.15 9.61
C VAL A 116 11.30 -8.39 9.30
N CYS A 117 11.84 -7.77 8.25
CA CYS A 117 13.12 -8.16 7.63
C CYS A 117 14.20 -7.07 7.71
N GLY A 118 13.89 -5.93 8.33
CA GLY A 118 14.72 -4.73 8.35
C GLY A 118 15.09 -4.26 6.94
N ILE A 119 16.31 -3.74 6.81
CA ILE A 119 16.83 -3.25 5.51
C ILE A 119 16.85 -4.32 4.40
N ASN A 120 16.84 -5.63 4.74
CA ASN A 120 16.81 -6.66 3.72
C ASN A 120 15.44 -6.72 3.01
N GLY A 121 14.35 -6.43 3.72
CA GLY A 121 13.01 -6.33 3.14
C GLY A 121 12.93 -5.20 2.13
N ILE A 122 13.38 -4.00 2.52
CA ILE A 122 13.45 -2.83 1.63
C ILE A 122 14.28 -3.13 0.38
N LYS A 123 15.45 -3.76 0.53
CA LYS A 123 16.31 -4.12 -0.61
C LYS A 123 15.68 -5.17 -1.52
N PHE A 124 14.93 -6.12 -0.96
CA PHE A 124 14.16 -7.07 -1.76
C PHE A 124 13.13 -6.34 -2.63
N LEU A 125 12.33 -5.43 -2.07
CA LEU A 125 11.32 -4.69 -2.86
C LEU A 125 11.96 -3.81 -3.95
N ILE A 126 13.05 -3.11 -3.63
CA ILE A 126 13.82 -2.31 -4.60
C ILE A 126 14.30 -3.18 -5.78
N LYS A 127 14.80 -4.38 -5.48
CA LYS A 127 15.38 -5.29 -6.47
C LYS A 127 14.31 -6.01 -7.29
N ASN A 128 13.27 -6.51 -6.63
CA ASN A 128 12.15 -7.19 -7.27
C ASN A 128 11.34 -6.24 -8.18
N SER A 129 11.42 -4.94 -7.93
CA SER A 129 10.80 -3.89 -8.77
C SER A 129 11.69 -3.37 -9.91
N GLU A 130 12.87 -3.95 -10.16
CA GLU A 130 13.70 -3.54 -11.29
C GLU A 130 13.13 -4.05 -12.62
N ASN A 131 13.17 -3.22 -13.66
CA ASN A 131 12.76 -3.57 -15.02
C ASN A 131 11.30 -4.01 -15.17
N LEU A 132 10.42 -3.61 -14.24
CA LEU A 132 8.99 -3.80 -14.36
C LEU A 132 8.33 -2.67 -15.16
N THR A 133 7.12 -2.91 -15.65
CA THR A 133 6.32 -1.90 -16.35
C THR A 133 5.91 -0.75 -15.42
N LEU A 134 5.49 -1.08 -14.20
CA LEU A 134 5.20 -0.12 -13.14
C LEU A 134 6.53 0.45 -12.61
N ASP A 135 6.62 1.79 -12.50
CA ASP A 135 7.78 2.45 -11.89
C ASP A 135 7.61 2.50 -10.37
N PHE A 136 8.49 1.81 -9.66
CA PHE A 136 8.50 1.82 -8.19
C PHE A 136 9.54 2.80 -7.66
N TYR A 137 9.07 3.72 -6.83
CA TYR A 137 9.88 4.55 -5.95
C TYR A 137 9.53 4.24 -4.50
N PHE A 138 10.46 4.53 -3.60
CA PHE A 138 10.33 4.18 -2.20
C PHE A 138 10.63 5.38 -1.31
N MET A 139 9.97 5.42 -0.17
CA MET A 139 10.34 6.26 0.97
C MET A 139 10.99 5.34 2.01
N ALA A 140 12.07 5.78 2.66
CA ALA A 140 12.76 4.94 3.64
C ALA A 140 11.97 4.91 4.95
N SER A 141 11.52 3.73 5.38
CA SER A 141 10.64 3.58 6.55
C SER A 141 11.23 4.19 7.82
N SER A 142 10.45 5.03 8.49
CA SER A 142 10.93 5.92 9.55
C SER A 142 10.83 5.28 10.95
N CYS A 143 9.79 4.48 11.21
CA CYS A 143 9.43 3.94 12.52
C CYS A 143 9.44 2.41 12.51
N VAL A 144 10.66 1.84 12.54
CA VAL A 144 10.88 0.39 12.61
C VAL A 144 11.83 0.08 13.78
N PRO A 145 11.34 -0.48 14.91
CA PRO A 145 9.93 -0.74 15.21
C PRO A 145 9.09 0.54 15.35
N ALA A 146 7.76 0.41 15.28
CA ALA A 146 6.82 1.50 15.57
C ALA A 146 6.86 1.92 17.04
N THR A 147 6.96 0.95 17.96
CA THR A 147 7.06 1.18 19.42
C THR A 147 8.07 0.24 20.07
N ASP A 148 8.50 0.57 21.29
CA ASP A 148 9.39 -0.29 22.11
C ASP A 148 8.62 -1.37 22.90
N PHE A 149 7.28 -1.39 22.84
CA PHE A 149 6.44 -2.32 23.60
C PHE A 149 6.46 -3.75 23.07
N GLU A 150 6.87 -3.93 21.82
CA GLU A 150 6.78 -5.20 21.12
C GLU A 150 8.11 -5.63 20.50
N THR A 151 8.14 -6.87 20.03
CA THR A 151 9.32 -7.44 19.37
C THR A 151 9.14 -7.41 17.86
N SER A 152 9.89 -6.55 17.17
CA SER A 152 9.98 -6.52 15.70
C SER A 152 11.11 -7.42 15.18
N GLY A 153 11.03 -7.82 13.91
CA GLY A 153 12.11 -8.53 13.21
C GLY A 153 13.24 -7.62 12.71
N GLY A 154 12.94 -6.34 12.48
CA GLY A 154 13.89 -5.32 12.02
C GLY A 154 13.98 -4.09 12.93
N ILE A 155 15.15 -3.44 12.90
CA ILE A 155 15.37 -2.13 13.52
C ILE A 155 16.04 -1.22 12.49
N LEU A 156 15.46 -0.05 12.23
CA LEU A 156 15.99 0.97 11.32
C LEU A 156 16.35 2.25 12.08
N ASP A 157 17.57 2.28 12.62
CA ASP A 157 18.15 3.51 13.14
C ASP A 157 18.76 4.37 12.01
N ALA A 158 19.20 5.59 12.34
CA ALA A 158 19.84 6.49 11.38
C ALA A 158 21.11 5.88 10.73
N ARG A 159 21.85 5.00 11.43
CA ARG A 159 23.04 4.35 10.88
C ARG A 159 22.68 3.33 9.80
N VAL A 160 21.58 2.61 9.98
CA VAL A 160 21.04 1.67 8.99
C VAL A 160 20.46 2.45 7.80
N LEU A 161 19.63 3.46 8.06
CA LEU A 161 18.98 4.27 7.00
C LEU A 161 19.97 5.05 6.14
N LYS A 162 21.14 5.41 6.68
CA LYS A 162 22.22 6.08 5.91
C LYS A 162 22.65 5.28 4.68
N LYS A 163 22.46 3.96 4.69
CA LYS A 163 22.75 3.08 3.54
C LYS A 163 21.74 3.26 2.40
N LEU A 164 20.55 3.78 2.67
CA LEU A 164 19.46 3.96 1.69
C LEU A 164 19.43 5.37 1.09
N VAL A 165 19.98 6.38 1.76
CA VAL A 165 19.96 7.79 1.30
C VAL A 165 20.52 7.97 -0.12
N LYS A 166 21.53 7.17 -0.51
CA LYS A 166 22.14 7.25 -1.84
C LYS A 166 21.45 6.40 -2.90
N GLU A 167 20.48 5.57 -2.52
CA GLU A 167 19.75 4.72 -3.46
C GLU A 167 18.86 5.58 -4.34
N ARG A 168 18.98 5.44 -5.67
CA ARG A 168 18.26 6.30 -6.63
C ARG A 168 16.75 6.20 -6.50
N LYS A 169 16.23 5.02 -6.16
CA LYS A 169 14.80 4.77 -5.98
C LYS A 169 14.26 5.26 -4.62
N ILE A 170 15.12 5.66 -3.68
CA ILE A 170 14.71 6.22 -2.39
C ILE A 170 14.56 7.73 -2.51
N LEU A 171 13.32 8.21 -2.51
CA LEU A 171 13.00 9.64 -2.69
C LEU A 171 13.05 10.43 -1.39
N GLY A 172 12.91 9.75 -0.25
CA GLY A 172 12.71 10.41 1.02
C GLY A 172 12.71 9.50 2.22
N LEU A 173 12.33 10.07 3.36
CA LEU A 173 11.97 9.35 4.58
C LEU A 173 10.44 9.20 4.58
N ALA A 174 9.98 7.97 4.83
CA ALA A 174 8.56 7.66 4.85
C ALA A 174 7.86 8.23 6.08
N GLU A 175 6.57 7.95 6.19
CA GLU A 175 5.67 8.55 7.15
C GLU A 175 6.24 8.55 8.58
N VAL A 176 6.29 9.73 9.20
CA VAL A 176 6.85 9.88 10.55
C VAL A 176 5.73 9.78 11.58
N MET A 177 5.29 8.56 11.85
CA MET A 177 4.19 8.23 12.79
C MET A 177 4.52 8.53 14.26
N ASN A 178 5.80 8.42 14.66
CA ASN A 178 6.23 8.77 16.02
C ASN A 178 6.39 10.30 16.18
N TYR A 179 5.30 11.03 15.93
CA TYR A 179 5.23 12.47 16.17
C TYR A 179 5.46 12.87 17.63
N PRO A 180 5.12 12.07 18.68
CA PRO A 180 5.44 12.43 20.06
C PRO A 180 6.94 12.62 20.32
N ASP A 181 7.78 11.74 19.76
CA ASP A 181 9.23 11.87 19.86
C ASP A 181 9.77 13.04 19.02
N VAL A 182 9.11 13.38 17.91
CA VAL A 182 9.49 14.56 17.11
C VAL A 182 9.26 15.84 17.92
N ILE A 183 8.05 16.02 18.46
CA ILE A 183 7.69 17.27 19.16
C ILE A 183 8.40 17.42 20.51
N SER A 184 8.78 16.31 21.16
CA SER A 184 9.60 16.33 22.38
C SER A 184 11.10 16.52 22.10
N GLY A 185 11.53 16.47 20.84
CA GLY A 185 12.91 16.68 20.44
C GLY A 185 13.83 15.48 20.69
N ASN A 186 13.30 14.25 20.62
CA ASN A 186 14.05 13.02 20.86
C ASN A 186 15.20 12.87 19.84
N PRO A 187 16.47 12.76 20.27
CA PRO A 187 17.61 12.69 19.36
C PRO A 187 17.57 11.53 18.35
N GLN A 188 16.90 10.42 18.67
CA GLN A 188 16.86 9.25 17.79
C GLN A 188 16.05 9.52 16.52
N ILE A 189 14.84 10.09 16.64
CA ILE A 189 14.03 10.44 15.46
C ILE A 189 14.60 11.65 14.74
N LEU A 190 15.10 12.65 15.48
CA LEU A 190 15.74 13.83 14.88
C LEU A 190 16.98 13.46 14.05
N SER A 191 17.73 12.44 14.46
CA SER A 191 18.87 11.93 13.68
C SER A 191 18.43 11.33 12.33
N LYS A 192 17.23 10.74 12.26
CA LYS A 192 16.66 10.23 11.00
C LYS A 192 16.18 11.40 10.12
N LEU A 193 15.51 12.40 10.69
CA LEU A 193 15.07 13.60 9.96
C LEU A 193 16.27 14.35 9.36
N SER A 194 17.29 14.64 10.16
CA SER A 194 18.50 15.32 9.71
C SER A 194 19.22 14.56 8.59
N LEU A 195 19.22 13.23 8.62
CA LEU A 195 19.81 12.40 7.57
C LEU A 195 19.12 12.57 6.20
N PHE A 196 17.84 12.92 6.18
CA PHE A 196 17.01 13.09 4.98
C PHE A 196 16.65 14.55 4.69
N GLU A 197 17.28 15.54 5.34
CA GLU A 197 16.97 16.98 5.20
C GLU A 197 16.95 17.51 3.74
N ASN A 198 17.71 16.86 2.84
CA ASN A 198 17.82 17.24 1.42
C ASN A 198 16.92 16.39 0.50
N LYS A 199 15.99 15.64 1.08
CA LYS A 199 15.04 14.75 0.42
C LYS A 199 13.63 15.00 0.96
N LYS A 200 12.64 14.34 0.38
CA LYS A 200 11.25 14.43 0.84
C LYS A 200 11.11 13.75 2.21
N ILE A 201 10.30 14.33 3.09
CA ILE A 201 9.95 13.71 4.37
C ILE A 201 8.42 13.71 4.46
N ASP A 202 7.86 12.50 4.44
CA ASP A 202 6.43 12.26 4.59
C ASP A 202 6.03 12.24 6.07
N GLY A 203 4.77 12.53 6.36
CA GLY A 203 4.25 12.66 7.72
C GLY A 203 3.05 11.76 7.97
N HIS A 204 2.82 11.53 9.25
CA HIS A 204 1.68 10.80 9.81
C HIS A 204 1.40 11.41 11.18
N CYS A 205 0.48 12.38 11.23
CA CYS A 205 0.20 13.12 12.45
C CYS A 205 -1.31 13.39 12.64
N PRO A 206 -2.13 12.35 12.84
CA PRO A 206 -3.58 12.49 13.02
C PRO A 206 -3.88 13.43 14.21
N ASP A 207 -4.83 14.34 14.02
CA ASP A 207 -5.33 15.32 15.01
C ASP A 207 -4.28 16.32 15.56
N LEU A 208 -3.02 16.26 15.13
CA LEU A 208 -1.97 17.17 15.58
C LEU A 208 -2.26 18.60 15.10
N SER A 209 -2.33 19.54 16.03
CA SER A 209 -2.75 20.93 15.76
C SER A 209 -1.92 21.96 16.53
N GLY A 210 -2.13 23.25 16.23
CA GLY A 210 -1.60 24.35 17.03
C GLY A 210 -0.06 24.41 17.06
N LYS A 211 0.50 24.50 18.26
CA LYS A 211 1.96 24.62 18.46
C LYS A 211 2.70 23.31 18.19
N ASP A 212 2.09 22.18 18.49
CA ASP A 212 2.72 20.88 18.30
C ASP A 212 2.81 20.56 16.80
N LEU A 213 1.77 20.91 16.03
CA LEU A 213 1.84 20.87 14.56
C LEU A 213 2.93 21.79 14.01
N ASN A 214 3.12 22.99 14.57
CA ASN A 214 4.22 23.86 14.16
C ASN A 214 5.59 23.21 14.43
N ALA A 215 5.76 22.56 15.58
CA ALA A 215 7.00 21.88 15.93
C ALA A 215 7.29 20.71 14.96
N TYR A 216 6.26 19.91 14.65
CA TYR A 216 6.35 18.81 13.69
C TYR A 216 6.75 19.28 12.29
N ILE A 217 6.05 20.28 11.74
CA ILE A 217 6.38 20.84 10.40
C ILE A 217 7.77 21.48 10.40
N SER A 218 8.13 22.23 11.45
CA SER A 218 9.43 22.90 11.55
C SER A 218 10.62 21.93 11.60
N SER A 219 10.38 20.65 11.89
CA SER A 219 11.40 19.59 11.86
C SER A 219 11.75 19.10 10.44
N GLY A 220 11.04 19.59 9.42
CA GLY A 220 11.31 19.29 8.01
C GLY A 220 10.29 18.36 7.35
N ILE A 221 9.22 17.97 8.06
CA ILE A 221 8.17 17.08 7.55
C ILE A 221 7.21 17.89 6.68
N GLU A 222 6.99 17.44 5.43
CA GLU A 222 6.40 18.27 4.37
C GLU A 222 4.97 17.87 3.97
N ALA A 223 4.55 16.64 4.26
CA ALA A 223 3.26 16.09 3.83
C ALA A 223 2.58 15.29 4.94
N ASP A 224 1.30 15.02 4.77
CA ASP A 224 0.50 14.16 5.65
C ASP A 224 -0.64 13.53 4.84
N HIS A 225 -0.94 12.27 5.14
CA HIS A 225 -2.08 11.54 4.60
C HIS A 225 -3.16 11.25 5.66
N GLU A 226 -2.91 11.56 6.94
CA GLU A 226 -3.77 11.19 8.07
C GLU A 226 -4.97 12.11 8.32
N CYS A 227 -5.21 13.07 7.43
CA CYS A 227 -6.34 13.99 7.56
C CYS A 227 -7.67 13.25 7.35
N SER A 228 -8.55 13.27 8.36
CA SER A 228 -9.89 12.66 8.26
C SER A 228 -11.02 13.66 8.08
N ASN A 229 -10.75 14.94 8.38
CA ASN A 229 -11.74 16.01 8.34
C ASN A 229 -11.18 17.32 7.76
N ILE A 230 -12.08 18.15 7.24
CA ILE A 230 -11.72 19.36 6.50
C ILE A 230 -10.98 20.40 7.35
N LYS A 231 -11.27 20.49 8.65
CA LYS A 231 -10.69 21.49 9.55
C LYS A 231 -9.21 21.19 9.79
N GLU A 232 -8.91 19.94 10.11
CA GLU A 232 -7.55 19.43 10.28
C GLU A 232 -6.74 19.60 8.98
N ALA A 233 -7.30 19.13 7.85
CA ALA A 233 -6.63 19.21 6.55
C ALA A 233 -6.34 20.67 6.15
N TYR A 234 -7.27 21.59 6.41
CA TYR A 234 -7.08 23.01 6.13
C TYR A 234 -5.99 23.63 7.01
N GLU A 235 -5.92 23.29 8.31
CA GLU A 235 -4.85 23.78 9.19
C GLU A 235 -3.48 23.33 8.67
N LYS A 236 -3.31 22.03 8.43
CA LYS A 236 -2.06 21.43 7.92
C LYS A 236 -1.65 22.05 6.58
N LEU A 237 -2.59 22.18 5.64
CA LEU A 237 -2.36 22.83 4.34
C LEU A 237 -1.96 24.30 4.49
N SER A 238 -2.65 25.06 5.35
CA SER A 238 -2.38 26.49 5.58
C SER A 238 -1.00 26.76 6.18
N LYS A 239 -0.45 25.77 6.90
CA LYS A 239 0.91 25.81 7.47
C LYS A 239 1.99 25.32 6.52
N GLY A 240 1.62 24.99 5.29
CA GLY A 240 2.55 24.66 4.22
C GLY A 240 2.78 23.18 3.98
N MET A 241 1.97 22.29 4.59
CA MET A 241 2.01 20.87 4.25
C MET A 241 1.35 20.60 2.89
N TYR A 242 1.76 19.50 2.26
CA TYR A 242 0.98 18.84 1.22
C TYR A 242 0.00 17.86 1.87
N ILE A 243 -1.21 17.76 1.32
CA ILE A 243 -2.22 16.80 1.79
C ILE A 243 -2.35 15.69 0.76
N MET A 244 -2.04 14.47 1.16
CA MET A 244 -2.22 13.26 0.36
C MET A 244 -3.57 12.64 0.75
N ILE A 245 -4.59 12.83 -0.07
CA ILE A 245 -5.94 12.39 0.24
C ILE A 245 -6.10 10.91 -0.11
N ARG A 246 -6.45 10.11 0.90
CA ARG A 246 -6.55 8.65 0.84
C ARG A 246 -7.88 8.16 0.31
N GLU A 247 -7.82 7.10 -0.48
CA GLU A 247 -8.96 6.23 -0.83
C GLU A 247 -8.52 4.76 -0.78
N GLY A 248 -8.23 4.28 0.43
CA GLY A 248 -7.80 2.91 0.71
C GLY A 248 -8.96 1.92 0.80
N SER A 249 -8.69 0.75 1.36
CA SER A 249 -9.73 -0.26 1.62
C SER A 249 -10.49 0.03 2.92
N VAL A 250 -9.79 0.55 3.94
CA VAL A 250 -10.36 0.87 5.27
C VAL A 250 -10.61 2.37 5.40
N THR A 251 -9.55 3.14 5.24
CA THR A 251 -9.51 4.61 5.35
C THR A 251 -9.90 5.24 4.01
N LYS A 252 -11.04 5.93 3.99
CA LYS A 252 -11.65 6.55 2.80
C LYS A 252 -11.98 8.01 3.06
N ASP A 253 -10.98 8.86 2.95
CA ASP A 253 -11.05 10.28 3.33
C ASP A 253 -11.42 11.18 2.15
N LEU A 254 -11.33 10.68 0.91
CA LEU A 254 -11.51 11.46 -0.32
C LEU A 254 -12.80 12.29 -0.34
N LEU A 255 -13.92 11.67 -0.01
CA LEU A 255 -15.22 12.34 -0.05
C LEU A 255 -15.43 13.32 1.11
N ASN A 256 -14.72 13.13 2.23
CA ASN A 256 -14.74 14.02 3.39
C ASN A 256 -13.88 15.26 3.16
N LEU A 257 -12.85 15.15 2.33
CA LEU A 257 -11.88 16.20 2.04
C LEU A 257 -12.06 16.86 0.67
N VAL A 258 -13.06 16.48 -0.11
CA VAL A 258 -13.27 16.98 -1.48
C VAL A 258 -13.37 18.52 -1.53
N ASP A 259 -13.97 19.15 -0.52
CA ASP A 259 -14.12 20.60 -0.42
C ASP A 259 -12.77 21.33 -0.22
N LEU A 260 -11.71 20.60 0.12
CA LEU A 260 -10.35 21.13 0.17
C LEU A 260 -9.84 21.42 -1.24
N ILE A 261 -10.39 20.81 -2.29
CA ILE A 261 -9.94 20.93 -3.68
C ILE A 261 -10.55 22.19 -4.30
N THR A 262 -9.82 23.31 -4.22
CA THR A 262 -10.20 24.59 -4.81
C THR A 262 -9.11 25.13 -5.72
N GLU A 263 -9.42 26.16 -6.51
CA GLU A 263 -8.42 26.90 -7.30
C GLU A 263 -7.19 27.33 -6.48
N LYS A 264 -7.39 27.67 -5.20
CA LYS A 264 -6.33 28.18 -4.31
C LYS A 264 -5.49 27.08 -3.68
N THR A 265 -5.99 25.86 -3.60
CA THR A 265 -5.43 24.80 -2.75
C THR A 265 -5.03 23.55 -3.54
N LYS A 266 -5.62 23.31 -4.71
CA LYS A 266 -5.40 22.11 -5.54
C LYS A 266 -3.94 21.78 -5.83
N HIS A 267 -3.04 22.77 -5.84
CA HIS A 267 -1.61 22.57 -6.12
C HIS A 267 -0.82 21.93 -4.96
N ARG A 268 -1.44 21.80 -3.77
CA ARG A 268 -0.87 21.13 -2.58
C ARG A 268 -1.59 19.83 -2.22
N ILE A 269 -2.48 19.36 -3.10
CA ILE A 269 -3.26 18.15 -2.88
C ILE A 269 -2.75 17.03 -3.80
N LEU A 270 -2.56 15.85 -3.25
CA LEU A 270 -2.20 14.63 -3.96
C LEU A 270 -3.25 13.56 -3.67
N LEU A 271 -3.30 12.51 -4.48
CA LEU A 271 -4.11 11.32 -4.22
C LEU A 271 -3.21 10.13 -3.88
N CYS A 272 -3.64 9.33 -2.92
CA CYS A 272 -2.97 8.10 -2.51
C CYS A 272 -3.98 7.01 -2.17
N THR A 273 -3.53 5.75 -2.16
CA THR A 273 -4.36 4.66 -1.62
C THR A 273 -4.06 4.34 -0.18
N ASP A 274 -2.84 4.59 0.31
CA ASP A 274 -2.40 4.05 1.60
C ASP A 274 -2.54 2.51 1.56
N ASP A 275 -3.24 1.90 2.51
CA ASP A 275 -3.58 0.47 2.48
C ASP A 275 -4.66 0.10 1.44
N LYS A 276 -4.31 -0.80 0.51
CA LYS A 276 -5.24 -1.32 -0.50
C LYS A 276 -5.19 -2.85 -0.63
N HIS A 277 -6.31 -3.51 -0.35
CA HIS A 277 -6.44 -4.96 -0.44
C HIS A 277 -6.68 -5.47 -1.88
N PRO A 278 -6.27 -6.73 -2.19
CA PRO A 278 -6.43 -7.33 -3.51
C PRO A 278 -7.85 -7.27 -4.10
N ASP A 279 -8.87 -7.55 -3.29
CA ASP A 279 -10.27 -7.61 -3.70
C ASP A 279 -10.84 -6.22 -4.02
N ASP A 280 -10.41 -5.20 -3.27
CA ASP A 280 -10.79 -3.81 -3.49
C ASP A 280 -10.17 -3.26 -4.79
N ILE A 281 -8.90 -3.61 -5.07
CA ILE A 281 -8.25 -3.31 -6.37
C ILE A 281 -9.03 -3.93 -7.53
N ILE A 282 -9.47 -5.19 -7.41
CA ILE A 282 -10.25 -5.86 -8.46
C ILE A 282 -11.63 -5.24 -8.64
N SER A 283 -12.29 -4.89 -7.53
CA SER A 283 -13.69 -4.49 -7.52
C SER A 283 -13.90 -3.02 -7.87
N HIS A 284 -13.01 -2.16 -7.38
CA HIS A 284 -13.14 -0.71 -7.49
C HIS A 284 -12.00 -0.06 -8.28
N GLY A 285 -10.85 -0.72 -8.39
CA GLY A 285 -9.66 -0.18 -9.02
C GLY A 285 -8.70 0.45 -8.00
N HIS A 286 -7.87 1.38 -8.48
CA HIS A 286 -6.80 2.05 -7.76
C HIS A 286 -7.02 3.58 -7.78
N ILE A 287 -6.00 4.38 -8.08
CA ILE A 287 -6.13 5.85 -8.24
C ILE A 287 -7.15 6.26 -9.31
N ASN A 288 -7.42 5.42 -10.32
CA ASN A 288 -8.49 5.65 -11.29
C ASN A 288 -9.87 5.76 -10.62
N ASN A 289 -10.11 5.01 -9.53
CA ASN A 289 -11.31 5.13 -8.74
C ASN A 289 -11.40 6.47 -8.03
N SER A 290 -10.30 6.94 -7.43
CA SER A 290 -10.28 8.26 -6.77
C SER A 290 -10.62 9.37 -7.76
N ILE A 291 -10.10 9.30 -9.00
CA ILE A 291 -10.46 10.24 -10.06
C ILE A 291 -11.94 10.15 -10.42
N ASN A 292 -12.48 8.94 -10.57
CA ASN A 292 -13.90 8.73 -10.86
C ASN A 292 -14.80 9.33 -9.76
N LEU A 293 -14.46 9.10 -8.49
CA LEU A 293 -15.16 9.68 -7.34
C LEU A 293 -15.14 11.21 -7.35
N LEU A 294 -13.99 11.83 -7.65
CA LEU A 294 -13.87 13.28 -7.76
C LEU A 294 -14.71 13.86 -8.90
N ILE A 295 -14.72 13.22 -10.07
CA ILE A 295 -15.54 13.64 -11.22
C ILE A 295 -17.02 13.57 -10.86
N ASN A 296 -17.45 12.49 -10.18
CA ASN A 296 -18.82 12.34 -9.71
C ASN A 296 -19.23 13.37 -8.66
N ARG A 297 -18.26 14.00 -7.97
CA ARG A 297 -18.47 15.14 -7.06
C ARG A 297 -18.34 16.50 -7.75
N GLY A 298 -18.16 16.55 -9.06
CA GLY A 298 -18.15 17.78 -9.85
C GLY A 298 -16.76 18.40 -10.05
N ILE A 299 -15.68 17.73 -9.64
CA ILE A 299 -14.31 18.16 -9.98
C ILE A 299 -14.07 17.89 -11.47
N SER A 300 -13.52 18.88 -12.19
CA SER A 300 -13.25 18.73 -13.61
C SER A 300 -12.18 17.66 -13.87
N LEU A 301 -12.28 16.96 -15.00
CA LEU A 301 -11.30 15.93 -15.39
C LEU A 301 -9.85 16.43 -15.37
N PRO A 302 -9.50 17.62 -15.93
CA PRO A 302 -8.13 18.12 -15.87
C PRO A 302 -7.62 18.33 -14.43
N VAL A 303 -8.47 18.83 -13.52
CA VAL A 303 -8.08 19.00 -12.11
C VAL A 303 -7.91 17.65 -11.44
N ALA A 304 -8.85 16.72 -11.59
CA ALA A 304 -8.76 15.39 -10.97
C ALA A 304 -7.50 14.63 -11.44
N ILE A 305 -7.20 14.67 -12.74
CA ILE A 305 -5.97 14.07 -13.30
C ILE A 305 -4.73 14.78 -12.75
N ARG A 306 -4.73 16.11 -12.61
CA ARG A 306 -3.60 16.87 -12.05
C ARG A 306 -3.21 16.38 -10.65
N LEU A 307 -4.20 16.14 -9.78
CA LEU A 307 -3.97 15.66 -8.41
C LEU A 307 -3.25 14.29 -8.37
N ALA A 308 -3.50 13.46 -9.38
CA ALA A 308 -2.93 12.13 -9.54
C ALA A 308 -1.70 12.06 -10.46
N THR A 309 -1.21 13.19 -11.00
CA THR A 309 -0.13 13.18 -12.01
C THR A 309 0.89 14.29 -11.77
N LEU A 310 0.54 15.53 -12.10
CA LEU A 310 1.44 16.67 -12.04
C LEU A 310 1.84 17.01 -10.59
N ASN A 311 0.89 17.02 -9.67
CA ASN A 311 1.16 17.37 -8.27
C ASN A 311 2.13 16.37 -7.60
N PRO A 312 1.90 15.04 -7.65
CA PRO A 312 2.88 14.08 -7.15
C PRO A 312 4.22 14.16 -7.88
N ALA A 313 4.23 14.37 -9.20
CA ALA A 313 5.48 14.52 -9.93
C ALA A 313 6.30 15.73 -9.47
N ILE A 314 5.63 16.86 -9.15
CA ILE A 314 6.30 18.05 -8.61
C ILE A 314 6.80 17.79 -7.18
N PHE A 315 5.94 17.30 -6.29
CA PHE A 315 6.29 17.07 -4.89
C PHE A 315 7.51 16.14 -4.77
N PHE A 316 7.49 15.01 -5.46
CA PHE A 316 8.56 14.01 -5.44
C PHE A 316 9.71 14.30 -6.42
N ASN A 317 9.68 15.43 -7.13
CA ASN A 317 10.70 15.82 -8.12
C ASN A 317 10.93 14.75 -9.22
N LEU A 318 9.85 14.13 -9.68
CA LEU A 318 9.85 13.17 -10.78
C LEU A 318 9.97 13.93 -12.11
N LYS A 319 11.22 14.23 -12.48
CA LYS A 319 11.54 15.06 -13.65
C LYS A 319 10.85 14.57 -14.92
N ASN A 320 10.24 15.51 -15.63
CA ASN A 320 9.56 15.30 -16.92
C ASN A 320 8.39 14.30 -16.85
N LYS A 321 7.78 14.04 -15.69
CA LYS A 321 6.56 13.21 -15.59
C LYS A 321 5.33 14.05 -15.24
N GLY A 322 4.15 13.47 -15.44
CA GLY A 322 2.89 14.03 -14.94
C GLY A 322 2.21 15.06 -15.83
N ALA A 323 2.64 15.26 -17.09
CA ALA A 323 1.93 16.12 -18.05
C ALA A 323 2.07 15.59 -19.49
N VAL A 324 1.07 15.88 -20.33
CA VAL A 324 1.14 15.66 -21.79
C VAL A 324 1.61 16.97 -22.41
N ALA A 325 2.92 17.11 -22.63
CA ALA A 325 3.53 18.31 -23.19
C ALA A 325 4.92 18.00 -23.78
N PRO A 326 5.44 18.81 -24.73
CA PRO A 326 6.77 18.62 -25.30
C PRO A 326 7.86 18.48 -24.21
N GLY A 327 8.73 17.48 -24.36
CA GLY A 327 9.81 17.20 -23.41
C GLY A 327 9.40 16.40 -22.16
N PHE A 328 8.10 16.19 -21.92
CA PHE A 328 7.64 15.25 -20.90
C PHE A 328 7.76 13.80 -21.38
N SER A 329 7.76 12.88 -20.42
CA SER A 329 7.80 11.44 -20.63
C SER A 329 6.50 10.99 -21.27
N ALA A 330 6.59 10.14 -22.28
CA ALA A 330 5.41 9.58 -22.94
C ALA A 330 4.83 8.39 -22.15
N ASP A 331 4.46 8.64 -20.88
CA ASP A 331 3.70 7.69 -20.05
C ASP A 331 2.24 8.14 -20.06
N LEU A 332 1.42 7.51 -20.90
CA LEU A 332 0.10 8.02 -21.32
C LEU A 332 -1.00 6.98 -21.13
N LEU A 333 -2.20 7.46 -20.83
CA LEU A 333 -3.43 6.66 -20.81
C LEU A 333 -4.33 7.10 -21.94
N ILE A 334 -5.06 6.16 -22.51
CA ILE A 334 -6.15 6.42 -23.45
C ILE A 334 -7.42 5.78 -22.91
N PHE A 335 -8.49 6.56 -22.77
CA PHE A 335 -9.77 6.08 -22.23
C PHE A 335 -10.95 6.95 -22.64
N ASN A 336 -12.16 6.40 -22.53
CA ASN A 336 -13.41 7.16 -22.58
C ASN A 336 -14.02 7.34 -21.19
N ASP A 337 -13.87 6.32 -20.35
CA ASP A 337 -14.22 6.27 -18.94
C ASP A 337 -12.94 5.91 -18.16
N ILE A 338 -12.60 6.69 -17.14
CA ILE A 338 -11.36 6.50 -16.37
C ILE A 338 -11.34 5.15 -15.62
N THR A 339 -12.51 4.57 -15.34
CA THR A 339 -12.63 3.23 -14.74
C THR A 339 -12.39 2.09 -15.74
N ASN A 340 -12.34 2.40 -17.04
CA ASN A 340 -12.10 1.43 -18.11
C ASN A 340 -11.02 1.95 -19.07
N ILE A 341 -9.75 1.76 -18.69
CA ILE A 341 -8.61 2.15 -19.51
C ILE A 341 -8.58 1.32 -20.80
N LYS A 342 -8.48 1.99 -21.95
CA LYS A 342 -8.35 1.32 -23.26
C LYS A 342 -6.91 0.92 -23.55
N CYS A 343 -5.97 1.79 -23.21
CA CYS A 343 -4.57 1.60 -23.51
C CYS A 343 -3.67 2.34 -22.52
N VAL A 344 -2.53 1.73 -22.18
CA VAL A 344 -1.44 2.36 -21.46
C VAL A 344 -0.19 2.32 -22.33
N ILE A 345 0.45 3.46 -22.48
CA ILE A 345 1.66 3.66 -23.27
C ILE A 345 2.78 4.07 -22.32
N LYS A 346 3.96 3.46 -22.46
CA LYS A 346 5.21 3.91 -21.83
C LYS A 346 6.28 4.11 -22.89
N GLY A 347 6.72 5.35 -23.05
CA GLY A 347 7.53 5.78 -24.19
C GLY A 347 6.77 5.58 -25.51
N CYS A 348 7.35 4.80 -26.41
CA CYS A 348 6.72 4.43 -27.69
C CYS A 348 6.07 3.04 -27.68
N LYS A 349 5.93 2.40 -26.51
CA LYS A 349 5.40 1.03 -26.39
C LYS A 349 4.01 1.03 -25.76
N ILE A 350 3.09 0.29 -26.37
CA ILE A 350 1.84 -0.11 -25.74
C ILE A 350 2.16 -1.20 -24.72
N VAL A 351 1.97 -0.91 -23.44
CA VAL A 351 2.23 -1.87 -22.34
C VAL A 351 0.95 -2.54 -21.85
N TYR A 352 -0.21 -1.98 -22.19
CA TYR A 352 -1.52 -2.58 -21.97
C TYR A 352 -2.50 -2.12 -23.05
N LYS A 353 -3.33 -3.04 -23.54
CA LYS A 353 -4.44 -2.77 -24.44
C LYS A 353 -5.64 -3.61 -24.01
N ASN A 354 -6.79 -2.98 -23.86
CA ASN A 354 -8.04 -3.67 -23.55
C ASN A 354 -8.61 -4.28 -24.85
N GLU A 355 -8.76 -5.60 -24.91
CA GLU A 355 -9.17 -6.35 -26.12
C GLU A 355 -10.69 -6.51 -26.28
N LYS A 356 -11.53 -5.77 -25.54
CA LYS A 356 -12.98 -5.81 -25.79
C LYS A 356 -13.29 -5.15 -27.14
N ASN A 357 -13.87 -5.92 -28.07
CA ASN A 357 -14.07 -5.58 -29.50
C ASN A 357 -14.77 -4.22 -29.80
N GLU A 358 -15.47 -3.60 -28.86
CA GLU A 358 -16.15 -2.30 -29.07
C GLU A 358 -15.35 -1.08 -28.54
N ASP A 359 -14.28 -1.30 -27.76
CA ASP A 359 -13.49 -0.25 -27.09
C ASP A 359 -12.01 -0.23 -27.53
N SER A 360 -11.62 -1.05 -28.50
CA SER A 360 -10.22 -1.20 -28.91
C SER A 360 -9.72 -0.04 -29.76
N ILE A 361 -8.49 0.40 -29.50
CA ILE A 361 -7.80 1.39 -30.33
C ILE A 361 -7.29 0.76 -31.64
N ASP A 362 -7.46 1.46 -32.76
CA ASP A 362 -6.92 1.08 -34.06
C ASP A 362 -5.41 1.34 -34.11
N ILE A 363 -4.64 0.27 -34.37
CA ILE A 363 -3.21 0.35 -34.68
C ILE A 363 -3.12 0.33 -36.20
N LEU A 364 -2.67 1.43 -36.80
CA LEU A 364 -2.75 1.62 -38.24
C LEU A 364 -1.51 1.12 -39.00
N ASP A 365 -0.43 0.69 -38.32
CA ASP A 365 0.75 0.04 -38.92
C ASP A 365 1.51 -0.90 -37.95
N GLU A 366 1.85 -2.11 -38.42
CA GLU A 366 2.27 -3.29 -37.62
C GLU A 366 3.76 -3.41 -37.24
N ASN A 367 4.59 -2.37 -37.32
CA ASN A 367 6.01 -2.48 -36.90
C ASN A 367 6.23 -2.37 -35.38
N ILE A 368 5.20 -2.69 -34.58
CA ILE A 368 5.34 -2.85 -33.14
C ILE A 368 5.88 -4.26 -32.92
N ASN A 369 7.12 -4.37 -32.43
CA ASN A 369 7.59 -5.59 -31.77
C ASN A 369 6.66 -5.86 -30.58
N SER A 370 5.61 -6.62 -30.84
CA SER A 370 4.78 -7.26 -29.83
C SER A 370 5.64 -8.36 -29.22
N ASP A 371 6.40 -8.01 -28.18
CA ASP A 371 6.77 -9.02 -27.20
C ASP A 371 5.45 -9.55 -26.62
N ASN A 372 5.04 -10.72 -27.12
CA ASN A 372 3.77 -11.38 -26.87
C ASN A 372 3.51 -11.54 -25.37
N ASN A 373 2.81 -10.57 -24.78
CA ASN A 373 2.31 -10.59 -23.42
C ASN A 373 1.02 -9.77 -23.32
N ILE A 374 0.11 -9.97 -24.29
CA ILE A 374 -1.19 -9.31 -24.29
C ILE A 374 -2.11 -10.05 -23.31
N SER A 375 -2.39 -9.44 -22.16
CA SER A 375 -3.28 -9.96 -21.13
C SER A 375 -4.74 -9.76 -21.51
N LYS A 376 -5.42 -10.85 -21.88
CA LYS A 376 -6.84 -10.94 -22.21
C LYS A 376 -7.74 -10.67 -21.00
N LYS A 377 -8.71 -9.75 -21.13
CA LYS A 377 -9.82 -9.61 -20.16
C LYS A 377 -10.92 -10.63 -20.49
N LYS A 378 -10.62 -11.90 -20.17
CA LYS A 378 -11.59 -12.96 -19.84
C LYS A 378 -10.83 -13.86 -18.87
N TYR A 379 -11.35 -14.02 -17.65
CA TYR A 379 -10.76 -14.84 -16.59
C TYR A 379 -10.52 -16.27 -17.09
N ASN A 380 -9.34 -16.50 -17.69
CA ASN A 380 -8.82 -17.81 -18.05
C ASN A 380 -7.29 -17.72 -17.96
N ILE A 381 -6.84 -18.09 -16.77
CA ILE A 381 -5.46 -18.23 -16.32
C ILE A 381 -4.83 -19.36 -17.14
N ASN A 382 -3.86 -19.05 -17.99
CA ASN A 382 -2.63 -19.83 -18.19
C ASN A 382 -1.79 -19.26 -19.35
N LYS A 383 -0.50 -19.08 -19.08
CA LYS A 383 0.59 -18.63 -19.97
C LYS A 383 0.71 -17.13 -20.22
N CYS A 384 1.19 -16.43 -19.19
CA CYS A 384 2.12 -15.33 -19.39
C CYS A 384 3.53 -15.94 -19.26
N LYS A 385 4.23 -16.11 -20.38
CA LYS A 385 5.65 -16.48 -20.43
C LYS A 385 6.40 -15.33 -21.11
N SER A 386 6.42 -14.14 -20.50
CA SER A 386 7.54 -13.23 -20.77
C SER A 386 8.80 -13.86 -20.21
N LYS A 387 9.87 -13.85 -21.00
CA LYS A 387 11.24 -13.96 -20.49
C LYS A 387 11.63 -12.66 -19.77
N GLU A 388 10.82 -12.23 -18.80
CA GLU A 388 11.31 -11.35 -17.75
C GLU A 388 12.06 -12.30 -16.82
N ASN A 389 13.38 -12.18 -16.78
CA ASN A 389 14.20 -12.87 -15.79
C ASN A 389 13.77 -12.35 -14.41
N ILE A 390 12.70 -12.94 -13.85
CA ILE A 390 12.49 -12.94 -12.40
C ILE A 390 13.81 -13.50 -11.89
N LEU A 391 14.54 -12.68 -11.16
CA LEU A 391 15.76 -13.06 -10.45
C LEU A 391 15.37 -14.05 -9.33
N GLN A 392 14.82 -15.20 -9.70
CA GLN A 392 14.69 -16.37 -8.84
C GLN A 392 16.13 -16.78 -8.55
N ASN A 393 16.61 -16.50 -7.33
CA ASN A 393 18.00 -16.58 -6.83
C ASN A 393 18.64 -15.24 -6.46
N ASP A 394 17.88 -14.19 -6.16
CA ASP A 394 18.45 -13.03 -5.49
C ASP A 394 18.79 -13.35 -4.01
N LYS A 395 19.91 -12.81 -3.53
CA LYS A 395 20.36 -12.96 -2.14
C LYS A 395 19.35 -12.38 -1.15
N PHE A 396 18.59 -11.36 -1.54
CA PHE A 396 17.57 -10.73 -0.69
C PHE A 396 16.28 -11.54 -0.62
N GLU A 397 15.89 -12.21 -1.71
CA GLU A 397 14.71 -13.08 -1.76
C GLU A 397 14.76 -14.19 -0.68
N LYS A 398 15.92 -14.85 -0.53
CA LYS A 398 16.12 -15.86 0.52
C LYS A 398 15.97 -15.32 1.95
N LYS A 399 16.14 -14.01 2.15
CA LYS A 399 16.04 -13.38 3.48
C LYS A 399 14.61 -12.97 3.84
N VAL A 400 13.72 -12.91 2.84
CA VAL A 400 12.31 -12.55 3.06
C VAL A 400 11.39 -13.77 2.96
N LEU A 401 11.86 -14.92 2.45
CA LEU A 401 11.06 -16.13 2.38
C LEU A 401 10.97 -16.88 3.72
N ASN A 402 9.77 -17.37 4.07
CA ASN A 402 9.49 -18.23 5.22
C ASN A 402 10.05 -17.67 6.54
N THR A 403 9.68 -16.44 6.85
CA THR A 403 10.14 -15.65 8.01
C THR A 403 9.35 -15.95 9.28
N ILE A 404 8.72 -17.12 9.37
CA ILE A 404 8.08 -17.58 10.60
C ILE A 404 9.11 -18.37 11.40
N HIS A 405 9.56 -17.76 12.48
CA HIS A 405 10.59 -18.27 13.38
C HIS A 405 10.01 -18.30 14.79
N LEU A 406 9.15 -19.29 15.03
CA LEU A 406 8.51 -19.50 16.33
C LEU A 406 9.41 -20.33 17.25
N ALA A 407 9.29 -20.09 18.56
CA ALA A 407 9.71 -21.05 19.56
C ALA A 407 8.77 -22.26 19.58
N ARG A 408 9.11 -23.29 20.38
CA ARG A 408 8.26 -24.46 20.53
C ARG A 408 7.12 -24.19 21.51
N PHE A 409 5.99 -23.72 21.00
CA PHE A 409 4.76 -23.52 21.79
C PHE A 409 3.91 -24.80 21.94
N ASN A 410 3.15 -24.91 23.01
CA ASN A 410 2.26 -26.02 23.34
C ASN A 410 0.97 -25.48 23.95
N ILE A 411 0.03 -26.38 24.26
CA ILE A 411 -1.30 -26.00 24.75
C ILE A 411 -1.26 -25.13 26.02
N LYS A 412 -0.25 -25.31 26.88
CA LYS A 412 -0.12 -24.56 28.12
C LYS A 412 0.23 -23.08 27.90
N ASP A 413 0.81 -22.74 26.76
CA ASP A 413 1.16 -21.36 26.42
C ASP A 413 -0.09 -20.51 26.10
N PHE A 414 -1.25 -21.14 25.88
CA PHE A 414 -2.54 -20.44 25.75
C PHE A 414 -3.31 -20.34 27.08
N GLN A 415 -2.85 -21.03 28.13
CA GLN A 415 -3.59 -21.14 29.39
C GLN A 415 -3.31 -19.94 30.30
N VAL A 416 -4.37 -19.24 30.71
CA VAL A 416 -4.28 -18.11 31.65
C VAL A 416 -4.93 -18.51 32.96
N ARG A 417 -4.14 -18.60 34.04
CA ARG A 417 -4.65 -18.91 35.37
C ARG A 417 -5.41 -17.71 35.94
N ALA A 418 -6.59 -17.93 36.51
CA ALA A 418 -7.42 -16.87 37.08
C ALA A 418 -6.83 -16.35 38.40
N TYR A 419 -6.65 -15.02 38.51
CA TYR A 419 -6.17 -14.34 39.72
C TYR A 419 -7.08 -13.19 40.19
N SER A 420 -8.07 -12.79 39.40
CA SER A 420 -9.07 -11.78 39.73
C SER A 420 -10.44 -12.15 39.12
N ASP A 421 -11.51 -11.55 39.66
CA ASP A 421 -12.88 -11.62 39.13
C ASP A 421 -13.12 -10.66 37.96
N LYS A 422 -12.14 -9.80 37.62
CA LYS A 422 -12.23 -8.83 36.52
C LYS A 422 -10.98 -8.85 35.65
N ILE A 423 -11.21 -8.75 34.34
CA ILE A 423 -10.15 -8.62 33.34
C ILE A 423 -10.39 -7.43 32.40
N ARG A 424 -9.30 -6.92 31.83
CA ARG A 424 -9.33 -6.03 30.67
C ARG A 424 -9.61 -6.82 29.41
N VAL A 425 -10.52 -6.33 28.60
CA VAL A 425 -10.94 -6.92 27.32
C VAL A 425 -10.87 -5.83 26.25
N ILE A 426 -10.25 -6.15 25.12
CA ILE A 426 -10.21 -5.26 23.97
C ILE A 426 -11.62 -5.20 23.37
N GLY A 427 -12.26 -4.04 23.38
CA GLY A 427 -13.50 -3.83 22.63
C GLY A 427 -13.17 -3.49 21.17
N CYS A 428 -13.60 -4.32 20.22
CA CYS A 428 -13.48 -4.00 18.79
C CYS A 428 -14.85 -3.74 18.17
N LYS A 429 -14.85 -2.94 17.10
CA LYS A 429 -16.04 -2.60 16.34
C LYS A 429 -15.79 -2.87 14.86
N ASP A 430 -16.81 -3.40 14.19
CA ASP A 430 -16.73 -3.67 12.76
C ASP A 430 -16.42 -2.38 11.98
N LYS A 431 -15.53 -2.48 10.99
CA LYS A 431 -15.06 -1.36 10.14
C LYS A 431 -14.43 -0.19 10.90
N SER A 432 -13.79 -0.46 12.03
CA SER A 432 -13.07 0.53 12.83
C SER A 432 -11.72 -0.01 13.27
N VAL A 433 -10.68 0.82 13.18
CA VAL A 433 -9.34 0.53 13.73
C VAL A 433 -9.21 0.90 15.22
N LEU A 434 -10.13 1.74 15.72
CA LEU A 434 -10.21 2.14 17.13
C LEU A 434 -10.71 0.99 18.00
N THR A 435 -10.17 0.89 19.22
CA THR A 435 -10.56 -0.08 20.24
C THR A 435 -10.97 0.58 21.54
N GLU A 436 -11.65 -0.17 22.42
CA GLU A 436 -12.06 0.26 23.76
C GLU A 436 -11.36 -0.59 24.85
N ASN A 437 -11.18 -0.03 26.04
CA ASN A 437 -10.74 -0.75 27.23
C ASN A 437 -11.93 -1.19 28.09
N LEU A 438 -12.43 -2.41 27.89
CA LEU A 438 -13.57 -2.94 28.63
C LEU A 438 -13.12 -3.69 29.89
N ILE A 439 -13.86 -3.54 30.99
CA ILE A 439 -13.65 -4.32 32.22
C ILE A 439 -14.80 -5.32 32.38
N ILE A 440 -14.49 -6.62 32.33
CA ILE A 440 -15.50 -7.69 32.24
C ILE A 440 -15.18 -8.82 33.22
N GLU A 441 -16.23 -9.45 33.76
CA GLU A 441 -16.13 -10.69 34.54
C GLU A 441 -15.84 -11.87 33.59
N PRO A 442 -14.71 -12.58 33.71
CA PRO A 442 -14.36 -13.64 32.78
C PRO A 442 -15.07 -14.96 33.09
N LEU A 443 -15.20 -15.81 32.07
CA LEU A 443 -15.54 -17.22 32.27
C LEU A 443 -14.33 -17.97 32.84
N ILE A 444 -14.50 -18.56 34.03
CA ILE A 444 -13.46 -19.33 34.73
C ILE A 444 -13.88 -20.80 34.80
N GLU A 445 -13.05 -21.68 34.25
CA GLU A 445 -13.23 -23.13 34.35
C GLU A 445 -11.94 -23.79 34.82
N ASN A 446 -12.01 -24.65 35.84
CA ASN A 446 -10.85 -25.34 36.41
C ASN A 446 -9.67 -24.41 36.79
N ASN A 447 -9.97 -23.20 37.29
CA ASN A 447 -9.01 -22.13 37.61
C ASN A 447 -8.33 -21.45 36.41
N TYR A 448 -8.81 -21.65 35.19
CA TYR A 448 -8.29 -20.99 33.98
C TYR A 448 -9.36 -20.14 33.31
N LEU A 449 -8.93 -19.02 32.73
CA LEU A 449 -9.79 -18.18 31.90
C LEU A 449 -10.06 -18.86 30.55
N LYS A 450 -11.33 -18.88 30.15
CA LYS A 450 -11.82 -19.46 28.89
C LYS A 450 -12.54 -18.42 28.05
N SER A 451 -12.62 -18.66 26.75
CA SER A 451 -13.46 -17.85 25.87
C SER A 451 -14.93 -18.03 26.27
N ASP A 452 -15.63 -16.93 26.53
CA ASP A 452 -17.07 -16.91 26.75
C ASP A 452 -17.79 -16.64 25.42
N ILE A 453 -18.09 -17.72 24.71
CA ILE A 453 -18.77 -17.66 23.41
C ILE A 453 -20.17 -17.05 23.51
N LYS A 454 -20.85 -17.19 24.66
CA LYS A 454 -22.19 -16.65 24.85
C LYS A 454 -22.16 -15.14 24.94
N ASN A 455 -21.19 -14.58 25.66
CA ASN A 455 -21.03 -13.15 25.87
C ASN A 455 -20.05 -12.48 24.89
N ASP A 456 -19.56 -13.23 23.88
CA ASP A 456 -18.64 -12.73 22.86
C ASP A 456 -17.33 -12.20 23.47
N ILE A 457 -16.76 -12.94 24.43
CA ILE A 457 -15.45 -12.67 25.02
C ILE A 457 -14.49 -13.76 24.55
N ILE A 458 -13.73 -13.47 23.50
CA ILE A 458 -12.92 -14.46 22.80
C ILE A 458 -11.47 -14.29 23.21
N LYS A 459 -10.76 -15.40 23.46
CA LYS A 459 -9.33 -15.35 23.72
C LYS A 459 -8.59 -14.84 22.48
N ILE A 460 -7.63 -13.94 22.72
CA ILE A 460 -6.68 -13.44 21.73
C ILE A 460 -5.26 -13.66 22.24
N SER A 461 -4.36 -14.12 21.38
CA SER A 461 -2.97 -14.41 21.73
C SER A 461 -2.02 -13.86 20.67
N VAL A 462 -0.89 -13.32 21.10
CA VAL A 462 0.17 -12.83 20.21
C VAL A 462 1.46 -13.61 20.48
N PHE A 463 2.06 -14.19 19.45
CA PHE A 463 3.28 -14.99 19.54
C PHE A 463 4.42 -14.34 18.77
N GLU A 464 5.55 -14.12 19.45
CA GLU A 464 6.76 -13.59 18.84
C GLU A 464 7.29 -14.57 17.79
N ARG A 465 7.49 -14.09 16.55
CA ARG A 465 7.75 -14.94 15.39
C ARG A 465 9.02 -14.64 14.63
N HIS A 466 9.84 -13.70 15.08
CA HIS A 466 11.02 -13.22 14.36
C HIS A 466 12.30 -13.88 14.86
N HIS A 467 12.46 -14.02 16.18
CA HIS A 467 13.72 -14.37 16.83
C HIS A 467 13.66 -15.66 17.65
N LYS A 468 12.52 -16.37 17.67
CA LYS A 468 12.30 -17.61 18.44
C LYS A 468 12.50 -17.42 19.94
N THR A 469 12.11 -16.25 20.47
CA THR A 469 12.32 -15.91 21.88
C THR A 469 11.48 -16.74 22.85
N GLY A 470 10.31 -17.23 22.40
CA GLY A 470 9.31 -17.85 23.27
C GLY A 470 8.39 -16.84 23.97
N ILE A 471 8.57 -15.55 23.71
CA ILE A 471 7.68 -14.50 24.19
C ILE A 471 6.32 -14.64 23.52
N HIS A 472 5.28 -14.59 24.33
CA HIS A 472 3.90 -14.58 23.90
C HIS A 472 3.03 -13.91 24.97
N SER A 473 1.87 -13.46 24.57
CA SER A 473 0.86 -12.90 25.45
C SER A 473 -0.51 -13.50 25.17
N ASN A 474 -1.36 -13.49 26.19
CA ASN A 474 -2.75 -13.89 26.11
C ASN A 474 -3.62 -12.77 26.66
N GLY A 475 -4.72 -12.48 26.00
CA GLY A 475 -5.73 -11.52 26.39
C GLY A 475 -7.10 -11.95 25.90
N PHE A 476 -8.06 -11.02 25.95
CA PHE A 476 -9.43 -11.26 25.52
C PHE A 476 -9.94 -10.09 24.68
N ILE A 477 -10.81 -10.41 23.71
CA ILE A 477 -11.41 -9.45 22.79
C ILE A 477 -12.93 -9.65 22.73
N HIS A 478 -13.65 -8.52 22.67
CA HIS A 478 -15.08 -8.44 22.51
C HIS A 478 -15.45 -7.81 21.17
N GLY A 479 -16.53 -8.28 20.55
CA GLY A 479 -17.08 -7.68 19.32
C GLY A 479 -16.90 -8.51 18.05
N ILE A 480 -16.07 -9.56 18.09
CA ILE A 480 -15.77 -10.42 16.93
C ILE A 480 -16.98 -11.27 16.49
N GLY A 481 -17.72 -11.79 17.47
CA GLY A 481 -18.83 -12.71 17.27
C GLY A 481 -18.42 -14.16 16.97
N LEU A 482 -17.14 -14.54 17.08
CA LEU A 482 -16.64 -15.89 16.80
C LEU A 482 -17.38 -16.93 17.67
N LYS A 483 -17.87 -18.02 17.07
CA LYS A 483 -18.56 -19.09 17.82
C LYS A 483 -17.86 -20.45 17.79
N ASN A 484 -17.01 -20.72 16.80
CA ASN A 484 -16.36 -22.00 16.67
C ASN A 484 -14.91 -21.84 16.21
N GLY A 485 -14.00 -22.68 16.68
CA GLY A 485 -12.65 -22.79 16.11
C GLY A 485 -11.76 -21.56 16.36
N ALA A 486 -10.81 -21.30 15.46
CA ALA A 486 -9.81 -20.25 15.59
C ALA A 486 -9.42 -19.62 14.25
N ILE A 487 -8.97 -18.37 14.31
CA ILE A 487 -8.41 -17.60 13.20
C ILE A 487 -7.01 -17.14 13.62
N ALA A 488 -6.02 -17.39 12.77
CA ALA A 488 -4.66 -16.89 12.97
C ALA A 488 -4.19 -16.12 11.73
N THR A 489 -3.38 -15.09 11.94
CA THR A 489 -2.72 -14.35 10.85
C THR A 489 -1.30 -13.92 11.23
N SER A 490 -0.41 -13.83 10.24
CA SER A 490 0.91 -13.20 10.37
C SER A 490 0.94 -11.74 9.91
N ILE A 491 -0.20 -11.18 9.51
CA ILE A 491 -0.38 -9.75 9.23
C ILE A 491 -0.98 -9.13 10.48
N SER A 492 -0.16 -8.39 11.23
CA SER A 492 -0.55 -7.76 12.49
C SER A 492 0.27 -6.49 12.68
N HIS A 493 -0.30 -5.35 12.32
CA HIS A 493 0.39 -4.07 12.26
C HIS A 493 1.00 -3.70 13.63
N ASP A 494 2.26 -3.29 13.76
CA ASP A 494 3.29 -3.17 12.69
C ASP A 494 4.40 -4.22 12.83
N SER A 495 4.62 -4.79 14.02
CA SER A 495 5.68 -5.81 14.16
C SER A 495 5.34 -7.14 13.51
N HIS A 496 4.08 -7.37 13.14
CA HIS A 496 3.63 -8.56 12.41
C HIS A 496 3.97 -9.87 13.11
N ASN A 497 3.82 -9.90 14.44
CA ASN A 497 3.82 -11.14 15.20
C ASN A 497 2.57 -11.98 14.86
N ILE A 498 2.56 -13.25 15.23
CA ILE A 498 1.39 -14.10 14.95
C ILE A 498 0.30 -13.76 15.94
N ILE A 499 -0.83 -13.26 15.45
CA ILE A 499 -2.00 -12.99 16.26
C ILE A 499 -3.08 -14.03 15.98
N ILE A 500 -3.72 -14.52 17.04
CA ILE A 500 -4.67 -15.62 17.00
C ILE A 500 -5.86 -15.31 17.89
N ILE A 501 -7.06 -15.53 17.38
CA ILE A 501 -8.28 -15.58 18.19
C ILE A 501 -8.90 -16.97 18.12
N GLY A 502 -9.56 -17.42 19.19
CA GLY A 502 -10.23 -18.71 19.13
C GLY A 502 -11.16 -19.02 20.29
N GLU A 503 -12.03 -19.98 20.02
CA GLU A 503 -12.96 -20.57 20.98
C GLU A 503 -12.22 -21.40 22.03
N ASN A 504 -11.21 -22.16 21.62
CA ASN A 504 -10.48 -23.11 22.46
C ASN A 504 -8.99 -23.11 22.14
N ASP A 505 -8.20 -23.53 23.13
CA ASP A 505 -6.73 -23.51 23.07
C ASP A 505 -6.19 -24.49 22.01
N GLU A 506 -6.89 -25.61 21.77
CA GLU A 506 -6.50 -26.65 20.82
C GLU A 506 -6.53 -26.15 19.37
N ASP A 507 -7.62 -25.52 18.95
CA ASP A 507 -7.76 -24.96 17.60
C ASP A 507 -6.82 -23.77 17.38
N MET A 508 -6.58 -22.95 18.41
CA MET A 508 -5.58 -21.88 18.35
C MET A 508 -4.17 -22.43 18.12
N LEU A 509 -3.79 -23.51 18.82
CA LEU A 509 -2.51 -24.18 18.61
C LEU A 509 -2.40 -24.79 17.20
N VAL A 510 -3.47 -25.39 16.68
CA VAL A 510 -3.49 -25.93 15.30
C VAL A 510 -3.29 -24.81 14.29
N ALA A 511 -3.95 -23.66 14.47
CA ALA A 511 -3.79 -22.51 13.60
C ALA A 511 -2.34 -21.97 13.63
N LEU A 512 -1.75 -21.83 14.83
CA LEU A 512 -0.35 -21.42 15.02
C LEU A 512 0.62 -22.34 14.26
N ARG A 513 0.43 -23.65 14.39
CA ARG A 513 1.27 -24.66 13.72
C ARG A 513 1.13 -24.63 12.21
N GLN A 514 -0.08 -24.43 11.72
CA GLN A 514 -0.30 -24.35 10.29
C GLN A 514 0.34 -23.07 9.70
N ILE A 515 0.29 -21.93 10.40
CA ILE A 515 0.99 -20.70 9.98
C ILE A 515 2.49 -20.95 9.82
N GLU A 516 3.12 -21.64 10.77
CA GLU A 516 4.53 -22.02 10.72
C GLU A 516 4.83 -22.87 9.47
N ILE A 517 3.99 -23.88 9.19
CA ILE A 517 4.15 -24.80 8.05
C ILE A 517 4.06 -24.06 6.71
N ILE A 518 3.09 -23.14 6.57
CA ILE A 518 2.90 -22.43 5.30
C ILE A 518 3.91 -21.29 5.10
N GLY A 519 4.62 -20.88 6.14
CA GLY A 519 5.60 -19.80 6.09
C GLY A 519 4.98 -18.41 6.18
N GLY A 520 3.82 -18.29 6.84
CA GLY A 520 3.05 -17.05 7.00
C GLY A 520 1.83 -16.97 6.09
N GLY A 521 0.85 -16.17 6.52
CA GLY A 521 -0.46 -16.02 5.89
C GLY A 521 -1.60 -16.01 6.91
N ILE A 522 -2.78 -16.44 6.47
CA ILE A 522 -4.00 -16.52 7.29
C ILE A 522 -4.45 -17.98 7.33
N VAL A 523 -4.84 -18.45 8.52
CA VAL A 523 -5.31 -19.82 8.76
C VAL A 523 -6.63 -19.80 9.53
N LEU A 524 -7.56 -20.65 9.10
CA LEU A 524 -8.77 -21.01 9.85
C LEU A 524 -8.63 -22.44 10.37
N ALA A 525 -8.91 -22.66 11.65
CA ALA A 525 -8.88 -23.98 12.27
C ALA A 525 -10.16 -24.26 13.05
N LYS A 526 -10.58 -25.53 13.11
CA LYS A 526 -11.76 -25.98 13.85
C LYS A 526 -11.65 -27.49 14.09
N ASN A 527 -12.08 -27.95 15.27
CA ASN A 527 -12.11 -29.37 15.63
C ASN A 527 -10.75 -30.08 15.48
N GLY A 528 -9.68 -29.41 15.89
CA GLY A 528 -8.31 -29.92 15.88
C GLY A 528 -7.66 -29.99 14.49
N LYS A 529 -8.22 -29.31 13.49
CA LYS A 529 -7.72 -29.33 12.10
C LYS A 529 -7.73 -27.94 11.47
N ALA A 530 -6.75 -27.66 10.62
CA ALA A 530 -6.81 -26.51 9.72
C ALA A 530 -7.90 -26.76 8.67
N LEU A 531 -8.89 -25.87 8.59
CA LEU A 531 -9.95 -25.92 7.59
C LEU A 531 -9.42 -25.46 6.24
N ASP A 532 -8.78 -24.29 6.22
CA ASP A 532 -8.22 -23.68 5.02
C ASP A 532 -7.21 -22.57 5.38
N TYR A 533 -6.42 -22.12 4.39
CA TYR A 533 -5.41 -21.09 4.57
C TYR A 533 -5.04 -20.37 3.26
N ILE A 534 -4.50 -19.16 3.37
CA ILE A 534 -3.75 -18.49 2.30
C ILE A 534 -2.29 -18.43 2.69
N LYS A 535 -1.41 -18.77 1.76
CA LYS A 535 0.04 -18.75 1.96
C LYS A 535 0.64 -17.43 1.46
N LEU A 536 1.33 -16.72 2.36
CA LEU A 536 2.02 -15.46 2.11
C LEU A 536 3.51 -15.60 2.46
N PRO A 537 4.31 -16.29 1.63
CA PRO A 537 5.63 -16.74 2.01
C PRO A 537 6.68 -15.62 2.09
N TYR A 538 6.42 -14.45 1.50
CA TYR A 538 7.32 -13.30 1.53
C TYR A 538 6.98 -12.44 2.75
N ALA A 539 7.88 -12.44 3.73
CA ALA A 539 7.77 -11.79 5.03
C ALA A 539 6.57 -12.23 5.90
N GLY A 540 5.79 -13.23 5.47
CA GLY A 540 4.49 -13.51 6.08
C GLY A 540 3.40 -12.54 5.63
N LEU A 541 3.65 -11.71 4.61
CA LEU A 541 2.80 -10.58 4.21
C LEU A 541 2.35 -10.65 2.75
N MET A 542 3.21 -11.15 1.85
CA MET A 542 2.96 -11.11 0.40
C MET A 542 3.06 -12.48 -0.28
N SER A 543 2.43 -12.57 -1.45
CA SER A 543 2.37 -13.73 -2.33
C SER A 543 2.96 -13.44 -3.71
N ASP A 544 3.49 -14.48 -4.35
CA ASP A 544 3.88 -14.49 -5.77
C ASP A 544 2.73 -14.94 -6.70
N LYS A 545 1.54 -15.13 -6.15
CA LYS A 545 0.35 -15.51 -6.91
C LYS A 545 -0.32 -14.30 -7.55
N PRO A 546 -0.99 -14.47 -8.71
CA PRO A 546 -1.75 -13.39 -9.32
C PRO A 546 -2.84 -12.85 -8.39
N ILE A 547 -3.13 -11.55 -8.52
CA ILE A 547 -4.15 -10.86 -7.71
C ILE A 547 -5.49 -11.59 -7.69
N ALA A 548 -5.94 -12.13 -8.83
CA ALA A 548 -7.19 -12.88 -8.92
C ALA A 548 -7.19 -14.18 -8.08
N TYR A 549 -6.03 -14.82 -7.91
CA TYR A 549 -5.90 -15.94 -7.00
C TYR A 549 -5.98 -15.48 -5.54
N VAL A 550 -5.24 -14.43 -5.19
CA VAL A 550 -5.18 -13.91 -3.82
C VAL A 550 -6.56 -13.43 -3.38
N ALA A 551 -7.23 -12.59 -4.17
CA ALA A 551 -8.57 -12.07 -3.88
C ALA A 551 -9.61 -13.19 -3.75
N ARG A 552 -9.67 -14.13 -4.70
CA ARG A 552 -10.59 -15.28 -4.61
C ARG A 552 -10.30 -16.11 -3.36
N LYS A 553 -9.03 -16.30 -3.01
CA LYS A 553 -8.66 -17.07 -1.83
C LYS A 553 -9.07 -16.36 -0.53
N MET A 554 -8.94 -15.04 -0.48
CA MET A 554 -9.45 -14.23 0.63
C MET A 554 -10.98 -14.32 0.75
N GLU A 555 -11.70 -14.27 -0.37
CA GLU A 555 -13.16 -14.45 -0.41
C GLU A 555 -13.58 -15.85 0.10
N GLU A 556 -12.87 -16.91 -0.34
CA GLU A 556 -13.08 -18.28 0.14
C GLU A 556 -12.86 -18.40 1.65
N LEU A 557 -11.77 -17.83 2.17
CA LEU A 557 -11.49 -17.79 3.60
C LEU A 557 -12.57 -17.01 4.37
N LEU A 558 -12.98 -15.85 3.86
CA LEU A 558 -14.02 -15.04 4.49
C LEU A 558 -15.34 -15.81 4.58
N LYS A 559 -15.70 -16.54 3.51
CA LYS A 559 -16.87 -17.40 3.51
C LYS A 559 -16.76 -18.50 4.57
N ILE A 560 -15.62 -19.18 4.68
CA ILE A 560 -15.41 -20.20 5.72
C ILE A 560 -15.46 -19.57 7.12
N ALA A 561 -14.91 -18.37 7.31
CA ALA A 561 -14.97 -17.66 8.58
C ALA A 561 -16.43 -17.35 8.98
N LYS A 562 -17.28 -16.94 8.03
CA LYS A 562 -18.71 -16.69 8.28
C LYS A 562 -19.53 -17.96 8.45
N ASP A 563 -19.27 -18.99 7.64
CA ASP A 563 -20.09 -20.20 7.59
C ASP A 563 -19.70 -21.25 8.64
N GLU A 564 -18.40 -21.46 8.87
CA GLU A 564 -17.89 -22.54 9.74
C GLU A 564 -17.41 -22.05 11.10
N ILE A 565 -16.69 -20.93 11.15
CA ILE A 565 -16.19 -20.30 12.40
C ILE A 565 -17.30 -19.45 13.04
N LYS A 566 -18.26 -18.97 12.23
CA LYS A 566 -19.41 -18.13 12.62
C LYS A 566 -19.01 -16.78 13.21
N VAL A 567 -18.01 -16.10 12.64
CA VAL A 567 -17.71 -14.70 13.03
C VAL A 567 -18.81 -13.75 12.56
N ARG A 568 -19.02 -12.65 13.28
CA ARG A 568 -20.01 -11.63 12.94
C ARG A 568 -19.44 -10.55 12.03
N LEU A 569 -18.15 -10.24 12.16
CA LEU A 569 -17.51 -9.15 11.43
C LEU A 569 -17.55 -9.32 9.92
N ASP A 570 -17.65 -8.19 9.21
CA ASP A 570 -17.62 -8.18 7.75
C ASP A 570 -16.25 -8.60 7.20
N ASP A 571 -15.16 -8.12 7.82
CA ASP A 571 -13.79 -8.55 7.57
C ASP A 571 -13.04 -8.81 8.91
N PRO A 572 -13.03 -10.07 9.38
CA PRO A 572 -12.34 -10.43 10.62
C PRO A 572 -10.82 -10.39 10.48
N PHE A 573 -10.26 -10.52 9.27
CA PHE A 573 -8.81 -10.60 9.06
C PHE A 573 -8.18 -9.23 9.18
N MET A 574 -8.80 -8.25 8.53
CA MET A 574 -8.42 -6.85 8.63
C MET A 574 -8.63 -6.32 10.05
N THR A 575 -9.76 -6.63 10.69
CA THR A 575 -9.97 -6.19 12.09
C THR A 575 -8.87 -6.75 13.00
N LEU A 576 -8.51 -8.03 12.82
CA LEU A 576 -7.48 -8.67 13.62
C LEU A 576 -6.08 -8.08 13.36
N SER A 577 -5.77 -7.64 12.12
CA SER A 577 -4.46 -7.07 11.81
C SER A 577 -4.18 -5.78 12.60
N PHE A 578 -5.20 -5.01 12.97
CA PHE A 578 -5.05 -3.77 13.74
C PHE A 578 -5.09 -3.95 15.28
N MET A 579 -5.28 -5.17 15.79
CA MET A 579 -5.37 -5.40 17.26
C MET A 579 -4.03 -5.31 17.97
N SER A 580 -2.91 -5.39 17.23
CA SER A 580 -1.55 -5.20 17.76
C SER A 580 -0.94 -3.86 17.43
N LEU A 581 -1.68 -2.96 16.77
CA LEU A 581 -1.17 -1.65 16.38
C LEU A 581 -1.14 -0.70 17.58
N ALA A 582 -0.07 -0.77 18.36
CA ALA A 582 0.11 -0.11 19.66
C ALA A 582 0.34 1.42 19.59
N VAL A 583 -0.08 2.06 18.50
CA VAL A 583 -0.07 3.52 18.30
C VAL A 583 -1.48 4.09 18.06
N ILE A 584 -2.50 3.23 17.93
CA ILE A 584 -3.91 3.63 17.77
C ILE A 584 -4.70 3.27 19.04
N PRO A 585 -5.41 4.21 19.67
CA PRO A 585 -6.13 3.97 20.93
C PRO A 585 -7.36 3.05 20.80
N GLU A 586 -7.87 2.51 21.92
CA GLU A 586 -7.42 2.66 23.31
C GLU A 586 -6.58 1.49 23.84
N LEU A 587 -7.11 0.25 23.81
CA LEU A 587 -6.44 -0.95 24.32
C LEU A 587 -6.04 -1.88 23.19
N LYS A 588 -4.78 -2.31 23.15
CA LYS A 588 -4.21 -3.21 22.13
C LYS A 588 -3.49 -4.40 22.79
N ILE A 589 -3.11 -5.40 22.01
CA ILE A 589 -2.31 -6.54 22.48
C ILE A 589 -1.08 -6.74 21.60
N VAL A 590 0.09 -6.87 22.22
CA VAL A 590 1.36 -7.19 21.57
C VAL A 590 1.95 -8.46 22.17
N ASP A 591 3.06 -8.97 21.64
CA ASP A 591 3.71 -10.21 22.14
C ASP A 591 4.09 -10.15 23.63
N ARG A 592 4.22 -8.94 24.19
CA ARG A 592 4.60 -8.70 25.60
C ARG A 592 3.44 -8.38 26.54
N GLY A 593 2.20 -8.28 26.05
CA GLY A 593 1.03 -8.02 26.90
C GLY A 593 0.03 -7.05 26.29
N LEU A 594 -0.86 -6.53 27.14
CA LEU A 594 -1.80 -5.48 26.77
C LEU A 594 -1.12 -4.11 26.82
N VAL A 595 -1.41 -3.25 25.85
CA VAL A 595 -0.93 -1.87 25.80
C VAL A 595 -2.13 -0.95 25.95
N ASP A 596 -2.09 -0.09 26.97
CA ASP A 596 -2.92 1.10 27.02
C ASP A 596 -2.20 2.19 26.21
N VAL A 597 -2.75 2.52 25.04
CA VAL A 597 -2.10 3.44 24.09
C VAL A 597 -2.26 4.88 24.56
N ASN A 598 -3.34 5.21 25.29
CA ASN A 598 -3.54 6.54 25.86
C ASN A 598 -2.51 6.85 26.94
N GLU A 599 -2.24 5.88 27.81
CA GLU A 599 -1.21 6.00 28.86
C GLU A 599 0.19 5.62 28.35
N PHE A 600 0.28 5.13 27.11
CA PHE A 600 1.49 4.65 26.45
C PHE A 600 2.32 3.70 27.36
N LYS A 601 1.66 2.65 27.86
CA LYS A 601 2.31 1.66 28.75
C LYS A 601 1.69 0.27 28.64
N LEU A 602 2.47 -0.74 29.03
CA LEU A 602 1.95 -2.08 29.27
C LEU A 602 1.06 -2.10 30.52
N VAL A 603 -0.10 -2.76 30.41
CA VAL A 603 -1.05 -2.92 31.51
C VAL A 603 -1.34 -4.40 31.78
N ASP A 604 -1.68 -4.74 33.02
CA ASP A 604 -2.03 -6.10 33.41
C ASP A 604 -3.40 -6.48 32.83
N LEU A 605 -3.54 -7.75 32.44
CA LEU A 605 -4.81 -8.35 32.08
C LEU A 605 -5.80 -8.28 33.24
N PHE A 606 -5.34 -8.51 34.47
CA PHE A 606 -6.20 -8.49 35.65
C PHE A 606 -6.40 -7.07 36.19
N VAL A 607 -7.61 -6.81 36.69
CA VAL A 607 -7.91 -5.61 37.48
C VAL A 607 -8.05 -6.03 38.93
N TYR A 608 -7.33 -5.38 39.84
CA TYR A 608 -7.31 -5.70 41.28
C TYR A 608 -7.98 -4.63 42.13
#